data_AF-M1X5T0-F1
#
_entry.id   AF-M1X5T0-F1
#
_cell.length_a   1.000
_cell.length_b   1.000
_cell.length_c   1.000
_cell.angle_alpha   90.00
_cell.angle_beta   90.00
_cell.angle_gamma   90.00
#
_symmetry.space_group_name_H-M   'P 1'
#
loop_
_entity.id
_entity.type
_entity.pdbx_description
1 polymer ?
#
loop_
_entity_poly.entity_id
_entity_poly.type
_entity_poly.pdbx_seq_one_letter_code
_entity_poly.pdbx_strand_id
1 'polypeptide(L)' 'MKDNININCQEFCIKGCILGDECPNIKYQKATSQFIQDTPLDKILEIAQASRLKKRIGPPRK' A
#
# COMPACT_ATOMS: atom_id res chain seq x y z
N MET A 1 -12.75 20.98 -10.63
CA MET A 1 -12.36 20.01 -11.68
C MET A 1 -11.70 18.85 -10.96
N LYS A 2 -12.26 17.62 -11.04
CA LYS A 2 -11.67 16.42 -10.42
C LYS A 2 -10.97 15.65 -11.52
N ASP A 3 -9.81 16.17 -11.91
CA ASP A 3 -8.98 15.54 -12.92
C ASP A 3 -8.37 14.28 -12.32
N ASN A 4 -8.35 13.21 -13.11
CA ASN A 4 -7.67 11.96 -12.79
C ASN A 4 -6.19 12.26 -12.53
N ILE A 5 -5.82 12.53 -11.28
CA ILE A 5 -4.42 12.67 -10.89
C ILE A 5 -3.81 11.27 -10.95
N ASN A 6 -3.25 10.94 -12.12
CA ASN A 6 -2.43 9.75 -12.32
C ASN A 6 -1.06 9.99 -11.68
N ILE A 7 -1.01 9.88 -10.35
CA ILE A 7 0.21 10.00 -9.57
C ILE A 7 0.82 8.62 -9.34
N ASN A 8 2.13 8.50 -9.59
CA ASN A 8 2.87 7.33 -9.17
C ASN A 8 3.06 7.35 -7.64
N CYS A 9 2.09 6.78 -6.92
CA CYS A 9 2.13 6.72 -5.46
C CYS A 9 3.42 6.05 -4.94
N GLN A 10 4.05 5.16 -5.71
CA GLN A 10 5.28 4.47 -5.28
C GLN A 10 6.49 5.41 -5.26
N GLU A 11 6.52 6.44 -6.10
CA GLU A 11 7.63 7.40 -6.15
C GLU A 11 7.36 8.61 -5.26
N PHE A 12 6.14 9.15 -5.33
CA PHE A 12 5.81 10.41 -4.68
C PHE A 12 5.40 10.25 -3.21
N CYS A 13 4.80 9.13 -2.82
CA CYS A 13 4.31 8.95 -1.44
C CYS A 13 5.30 8.26 -0.48
N ILE A 14 6.57 8.09 -0.87
CA ILE A 14 7.59 7.37 -0.08
C ILE A 14 7.77 7.98 1.33
N LYS A 15 7.69 9.31 1.44
CA LYS A 15 7.88 10.06 2.71
C LYS A 15 6.57 10.59 3.31
N GLY A 16 5.43 10.13 2.80
CA GLY A 16 4.12 10.70 3.11
C GLY A 16 3.41 11.18 1.84
N CYS A 17 2.09 11.25 1.89
CA CYS A 17 1.29 11.59 0.71
C CYS A 17 1.44 13.07 0.34
N ILE A 18 1.86 13.36 -0.90
CA ILE A 18 2.04 14.75 -1.37
C ILE A 18 0.72 15.47 -1.69
N LEU A 19 -0.36 14.72 -1.88
CA LEU A 19 -1.69 15.25 -2.20
C LEU A 19 -2.54 15.52 -0.95
N GLY A 20 -2.04 15.17 0.25
CA GLY A 20 -2.79 15.31 1.50
C GLY A 20 -4.17 14.63 1.41
N ASP A 21 -5.23 15.44 1.58
CA ASP A 21 -6.63 15.01 1.57
C ASP A 21 -7.15 14.62 0.17
N GLU A 22 -6.44 15.00 -0.90
CA GLU A 22 -6.81 14.66 -2.28
C GLU A 22 -6.25 13.29 -2.71
N CYS A 23 -5.72 12.50 -1.78
CA CYS A 23 -5.21 11.17 -2.06
C CYS A 23 -6.32 10.27 -2.64
N PRO A 24 -6.16 9.69 -3.85
CA PRO A 24 -7.17 8.81 -4.44
C PRO A 24 -7.39 7.53 -3.60
N ASN A 25 -6.44 7.19 -2.74
CA ASN A 25 -6.47 6.03 -1.86
C ASN A 25 -6.95 6.34 -0.43
N ILE A 26 -7.42 7.57 -0.16
CA ILE A 26 -7.83 8.00 1.19
C ILE A 26 -8.92 7.12 1.81
N LYS A 27 -9.82 6.58 0.97
CA LYS A 27 -10.88 5.65 1.38
C LYS A 27 -10.36 4.37 2.06
N TYR A 28 -9.11 3.98 1.79
CA TYR A 28 -8.49 2.80 2.39
C TYR A 28 -7.77 3.10 3.70
N GLN A 29 -7.55 4.38 4.04
CA GLN A 29 -6.78 4.78 5.23
C GLN A 29 -7.33 4.13 6.50
N LYS A 30 -8.65 4.22 6.73
CA LYS A 30 -9.29 3.64 7.91
C LYS A 30 -9.10 2.12 7.99
N ALA A 31 -9.27 1.42 6.87
CA ALA A 31 -9.10 -0.02 6.80
C ALA A 31 -7.64 -0.43 7.06
N THR A 32 -6.67 0.32 6.52
CA THR A 32 -5.25 0.10 6.76
C THR A 32 -4.88 0.34 8.22
N SER A 33 -5.37 1.43 8.83
CA SER A 33 -5.13 1.70 10.26
C SER A 33 -5.69 0.59 11.14
N GLN A 34 -6.90 0.11 10.87
CA GLN A 34 -7.52 -0.98 11.59
C GLN A 34 -6.71 -2.28 11.44
N PHE A 35 -6.29 -2.61 10.21
CA PHE A 35 -5.45 -3.79 9.96
C PHE A 35 -4.14 -3.74 10.75
N ILE A 36 -3.45 -2.61 10.79
CA ILE A 36 -2.17 -2.47 11.52
C ILE A 36 -2.39 -2.62 13.03
N GLN A 37 -3.50 -2.09 13.57
CA GLN A 37 -3.83 -2.19 14.99
C GLN A 37 -4.23 -3.62 15.39
N ASP A 38 -5.04 -4.29 14.57
CA ASP A 38 -5.59 -5.61 14.89
C ASP A 38 -4.64 -6.75 14.55
N THR A 39 -3.64 -6.51 13.69
CA THR A 39 -2.73 -7.56 13.23
C THR A 39 -1.41 -7.49 14.00
N PRO A 40 -1.05 -8.53 14.77
CA PRO A 40 0.24 -8.59 15.45
C PRO A 40 1.40 -8.46 14.46
N LEU A 41 2.49 -7.82 14.91
CA LEU A 41 3.66 -7.58 14.07
C LEU A 41 4.22 -8.86 13.42
N ASP A 42 4.29 -9.95 14.17
CA ASP A 42 4.77 -11.25 13.65
C ASP A 42 3.90 -11.76 12.49
N LYS A 43 2.59 -11.53 12.57
CA LYS A 43 1.65 -11.92 11.50
C LYS A 43 1.84 -11.05 10.27
N ILE A 44 2.12 -9.75 10.43
CA ILE A 44 2.47 -8.86 9.32
C ILE A 44 3.75 -9.35 8.62
N LEU A 45 4.77 -9.74 9.40
CA LEU A 45 6.03 -10.26 8.86
C LEU A 45 5.84 -11.58 8.09
N GLU A 46 5.01 -12.49 8.60
CA GLU A 46 4.64 -13.74 7.91
C GLU A 46 3.97 -13.45 6.55
N ILE A 47 3.00 -12.52 6.52
CA ILE A 47 2.30 -12.11 5.28
C ILE A 47 3.29 -11.52 4.27
N ALA A 48 4.25 -10.71 4.73
CA ALA A 48 5.27 -10.12 3.88
C ALA A 48 6.18 -11.20 3.28
N GLN A 49 6.63 -12.17 4.06
CA GLN A 49 7.45 -13.29 3.58
C GLN A 49 6.71 -14.15 2.54
N ALA A 50 5.45 -14.50 2.82
CA ALA A 50 4.61 -15.28 1.89
C ALA A 50 4.41 -14.52 0.55
N SER A 51 4.20 -13.21 0.61
CA SER A 51 4.07 -12.35 -0.57
C SER A 51 5.36 -12.30 -1.39
N ARG A 52 6.52 -12.20 -0.73
CA ARG A 52 7.84 -12.25 -1.39
C ARG A 52 8.08 -13.60 -2.06
N LEU A 53 7.70 -14.71 -1.44
CA LEU A 53 7.84 -16.04 -2.03
C LEU A 53 6.94 -16.21 -3.26
N LYS A 54 5.67 -15.79 -3.19
CA LYS A 54 4.75 -15.80 -4.32
C LYS A 54 5.28 -15.00 -5.52
N LYS A 55 5.90 -13.84 -5.27
CA LYS A 55 6.53 -13.03 -6.33
C LYS A 55 7.74 -13.72 -6.98
N ARG A 56 8.50 -14.53 -6.22
CA ARG A 56 9.68 -15.27 -6.73
C ARG A 56 9.32 -16.49 -7.56
N ILE A 57 8.26 -17.22 -7.17
CA ILE A 57 7.86 -18.47 -7.84
C ILE A 57 6.93 -18.17 -9.03
N GLY A 58 6.17 -17.07 -8.99
CA GLY A 58 5.31 -16.65 -10.09
C GLY A 58 6.10 -16.17 -11.31
N PRO A 59 5.44 -16.08 -12.49
CA PRO A 59 6.05 -15.50 -13.67
C PRO A 59 6.50 -14.06 -13.41
N PRO A 60 7.60 -13.59 -14.02
CA PRO A 60 8.08 -12.22 -13.85
C PRO A 60 6.97 -11.24 -14.23
N ARG A 61 6.52 -10.46 -13.25
CA ARG A 61 5.56 -9.37 -13.47
C ARG A 61 6.35 -8.15 -13.95
N LYS A 62 5.98 -7.66 -15.13
CA LYS A 62 6.52 -6.43 -15.73
C LYS A 62 6.21 -5.22 -14.86
#